data_AF-A0A1G9YAZ4-F1
#
_entry.id   AF-A0A1G9YAZ4-F1
#
_cell.length_a   1.000
_cell.length_b   1.000
_cell.length_c   1.000
_cell.angle_alpha   90.00
_cell.angle_beta   90.00
_cell.angle_gamma   90.00
#
_symmetry.space_group_name_H-M   'P 1'
#
loop_
_entity.id
_entity.type
_entity.pdbx_description
1 polymer ?
#
loop_
_entity_poly.entity_id
_entity_poly.type
_entity_poly.pdbx_seq_one_letter_code
_entity_poly.pdbx_strand_id
1 'polypeptide(L)'
;MRGTDQQEPGLIAGEVPLSKVMAKLRQDRPVFHSERDLQHSFARVLWELAPTIQSRLEVRQNAPAAVGAEYLDLLCMGPSARTAIEFKYRTATWTGTAGSPPEDYALRSHSATDLARLGFVTDITRLERFGDRPDQNGLALLITNEAGLWMPPKQDNTRDREFRIHEARSLKGQLLWGGGGYERNTRILHGSYALNWQPYSMQDGPRGEFRYLAVFIDPEPTPGLPTQPSVHGSDEHSRKGEPQ
;
A
#
# COMPACT_ATOMS: atom_id res chain seq x y z
N MET A 1 23.17 -21.59 3.77
CA MET A 1 22.58 -20.65 2.80
C MET A 1 21.10 -20.57 3.12
N ARG A 2 20.64 -19.49 3.78
CA ARG A 2 19.22 -19.28 4.07
C ARG A 2 18.58 -18.65 2.84
N GLY A 3 17.48 -19.24 2.40
CA GLY A 3 16.71 -18.81 1.24
C GLY A 3 16.30 -17.35 1.37
N THR A 4 16.35 -16.65 0.24
CA THR A 4 15.70 -15.36 0.06
C THR A 4 14.22 -15.53 0.36
N ASP A 5 13.74 -14.88 1.42
CA ASP A 5 12.31 -14.68 1.68
C ASP A 5 11.75 -13.94 0.47
N GLN A 6 11.15 -14.67 -0.48
CA GLN A 6 10.33 -14.06 -1.51
C GLN A 6 9.05 -13.65 -0.82
N GLN A 7 8.99 -12.40 -0.37
CA GLN A 7 7.77 -11.79 0.15
C GLN A 7 6.67 -12.02 -0.87
N GLU A 8 5.60 -12.73 -0.48
CA GLU A 8 4.52 -13.07 -1.40
C GLU A 8 4.02 -11.81 -2.12
N PRO A 9 3.75 -11.89 -3.44
CA PRO A 9 3.33 -10.72 -4.19
C PRO A 9 1.97 -10.27 -3.68
N GLY A 10 1.92 -9.08 -3.07
CA GLY A 10 0.67 -8.53 -2.55
C GLY A 10 -0.43 -8.53 -3.61
N LEU A 11 -1.52 -9.22 -3.30
CA LEU A 11 -2.66 -9.44 -4.19
C LEU A 11 -3.73 -8.37 -3.93
N ILE A 12 -4.33 -7.90 -5.03
CA ILE A 12 -5.53 -7.07 -4.99
C ILE A 12 -6.75 -7.97 -5.05
N ALA A 13 -7.60 -7.86 -4.03
CA ALA A 13 -8.79 -8.66 -3.79
C ALA A 13 -8.55 -10.18 -3.88
N GLY A 14 -7.34 -10.63 -3.52
CA GLY A 14 -6.95 -12.04 -3.55
C GLY A 14 -6.74 -12.66 -4.95
N GLU A 15 -6.84 -11.87 -6.03
CA GLU A 15 -6.81 -12.40 -7.41
C GLU A 15 -5.62 -11.88 -8.22
N VAL A 16 -5.37 -10.57 -8.22
CA VAL A 16 -4.40 -9.96 -9.15
C VAL A 16 -3.18 -9.43 -8.40
N PRO A 17 -1.95 -9.88 -8.73
CA PRO A 17 -0.74 -9.29 -8.17
C PRO A 17 -0.61 -7.80 -8.49
N LEU A 18 -0.25 -6.98 -7.50
CA LEU A 18 -0.02 -5.55 -7.70
C LEU A 18 0.99 -5.29 -8.83
N SER A 19 2.01 -6.12 -8.97
CA SER A 19 3.01 -5.99 -10.03
C SER A 19 2.40 -6.02 -11.44
N LYS A 20 1.36 -6.82 -11.67
CA LYS A 20 0.64 -6.85 -12.96
C LYS A 20 -0.16 -5.57 -13.18
N VAL A 21 -0.85 -5.09 -12.14
CA VAL A 21 -1.59 -3.82 -12.17
C VAL A 21 -0.65 -2.66 -12.48
N MET A 22 0.46 -2.55 -11.75
CA MET A 22 1.45 -1.49 -11.94
C MET A 22 2.14 -1.56 -13.31
N ALA A 23 2.38 -2.77 -13.84
CA ALA A 23 2.95 -2.94 -15.18
C ALA A 23 2.00 -2.43 -16.27
N LYS A 24 0.72 -2.78 -16.19
CA LYS A 24 -0.31 -2.31 -17.13
C LYS A 24 -0.58 -0.81 -16.97
N LEU A 25 -0.66 -0.32 -15.74
CA LEU A 25 -0.85 1.11 -15.45
C LEU A 25 0.31 1.96 -16.00
N ARG A 26 1.57 1.52 -15.81
CA ARG A 26 2.74 2.18 -16.41
C ARG A 26 2.65 2.27 -17.94
N GLN A 27 2.18 1.19 -18.59
CA GLN A 27 2.07 1.14 -20.05
C GLN A 27 0.99 2.11 -20.56
N ASP A 28 -0.18 2.11 -19.90
CA ASP A 28 -1.32 2.89 -20.35
C ASP A 28 -1.27 4.35 -19.91
N ARG A 29 -0.66 4.61 -18.74
CA ARG A 29 -0.67 5.91 -18.08
C ARG A 29 0.61 6.17 -17.28
N PRO A 30 1.73 6.47 -17.96
CA PRO A 30 3.03 6.65 -17.31
C PRO A 30 3.12 7.92 -16.44
N VAL A 31 2.21 8.87 -16.59
CA VAL A 31 2.08 10.10 -15.77
C VAL A 31 0.60 10.37 -15.53
N PHE A 32 0.25 10.96 -14.38
CA PHE A 32 -1.13 11.33 -14.03
C PHE A 32 -1.28 12.85 -13.89
N HIS A 33 -2.46 13.37 -14.20
CA HIS A 33 -2.80 14.78 -13.95
C HIS A 33 -3.11 15.07 -12.49
N SER A 34 -3.59 14.07 -11.75
CA SER A 34 -3.99 14.20 -10.35
C SER A 34 -4.06 12.84 -9.63
N GLU A 35 -4.24 12.87 -8.32
CA GLU A 35 -4.53 11.67 -7.52
C GLU A 35 -5.83 10.98 -7.96
N ARG A 36 -6.87 11.74 -8.33
CA ARG A 36 -8.13 11.19 -8.87
C ARG A 36 -7.93 10.51 -10.23
N ASP A 37 -7.03 11.06 -11.05
CA ASP A 37 -6.64 10.43 -12.31
C ASP A 37 -5.94 9.08 -12.08
N LEU A 38 -5.05 9.02 -11.07
CA LEU A 38 -4.45 7.76 -10.61
C LEU A 38 -5.52 6.77 -10.13
N GLN A 39 -6.42 7.19 -9.23
CA GLN A 39 -7.50 6.34 -8.70
C GLN A 39 -8.36 5.74 -9.83
N HIS A 40 -8.83 6.59 -10.75
CA HIS A 40 -9.65 6.15 -11.89
C HIS A 40 -8.89 5.16 -12.78
N SER A 41 -7.64 5.46 -13.10
CA SER A 41 -6.83 4.63 -13.99
C SER A 41 -6.48 3.28 -13.37
N PHE A 42 -6.19 3.24 -12.08
CA PHE A 42 -5.97 2.00 -11.34
C PHE A 42 -7.23 1.12 -11.34
N ALA A 43 -8.39 1.72 -11.05
CA ALA A 43 -9.68 1.01 -11.08
C ALA A 43 -10.00 0.45 -12.48
N ARG A 44 -9.72 1.21 -13.55
CA ARG A 44 -9.89 0.77 -14.94
C ARG A 44 -8.98 -0.41 -15.27
N VAL A 45 -7.70 -0.33 -14.94
CA VAL A 45 -6.73 -1.41 -15.17
C VAL A 45 -7.17 -2.70 -14.44
N LEU A 46 -7.66 -2.58 -13.20
CA LEU A 46 -8.19 -3.75 -12.49
C LEU A 46 -9.40 -4.36 -13.17
N TRP A 47 -10.34 -3.53 -13.65
CA TRP A 47 -11.51 -4.01 -14.37
C TRP A 47 -11.13 -4.75 -15.66
N GLU A 48 -10.10 -4.29 -16.37
CA GLU A 48 -9.57 -4.96 -17.56
C GLU A 48 -8.86 -6.28 -17.23
N LEU A 49 -8.06 -6.31 -16.16
CA LEU A 49 -7.26 -7.48 -15.79
C LEU A 49 -8.07 -8.58 -15.09
N ALA A 50 -9.07 -8.21 -14.30
CA ALA A 50 -9.94 -9.11 -13.56
C ALA A 50 -11.36 -8.52 -13.46
N PRO A 51 -12.20 -8.75 -14.47
CA PRO A 51 -13.59 -8.27 -14.49
C PRO A 51 -14.46 -8.80 -13.34
N THR A 52 -14.01 -9.84 -12.64
CA THR A 52 -14.60 -10.42 -11.43
C THR A 52 -14.47 -9.51 -10.21
N ILE A 53 -13.43 -8.66 -10.16
CA ILE A 53 -13.21 -7.71 -9.09
C ILE A 53 -14.14 -6.52 -9.26
N GLN A 54 -14.94 -6.24 -8.23
CA GLN A 54 -15.75 -5.05 -8.16
C GLN A 54 -14.97 -3.90 -7.50
N SER A 55 -14.78 -2.82 -8.26
CA SER A 55 -14.16 -1.58 -7.78
C SER A 55 -15.23 -0.57 -7.36
N ARG A 56 -15.08 0.05 -6.19
CA ARG A 56 -15.95 1.13 -5.68
C ARG A 56 -15.10 2.26 -5.11
N LEU A 57 -15.24 3.46 -5.67
CA LEU A 57 -14.55 4.66 -5.20
C LEU A 57 -15.30 5.32 -4.04
N GLU A 58 -14.58 6.04 -3.18
CA GLU A 58 -15.14 6.91 -2.13
C GLU A 58 -16.13 6.16 -1.23
N VAL A 59 -15.74 4.96 -0.78
CA VAL A 59 -16.61 4.08 0.01
C VAL A 59 -16.52 4.46 1.47
N ARG A 60 -17.65 4.83 2.06
CA ARG A 60 -17.75 5.11 3.50
C ARG A 60 -17.39 3.85 4.30
N GLN A 61 -16.41 3.99 5.18
CA GLN A 61 -16.08 2.99 6.19
C GLN A 61 -16.70 3.39 7.53
N ASN A 62 -17.45 2.46 8.12
CA ASN A 62 -17.99 2.62 9.46
C ASN A 62 -17.04 1.93 10.44
N ALA A 63 -15.92 2.57 10.78
CA ALA A 63 -15.07 2.07 11.85
C ALA A 63 -15.68 2.50 13.20
N PRO A 64 -15.93 1.59 14.15
CA PRO A 64 -16.54 1.91 15.45
C PRO A 64 -15.80 3.01 16.23
N ALA A 65 -14.48 3.12 16.00
CA ALA A 65 -13.60 4.11 16.64
C ALA A 65 -13.40 5.42 15.84
N ALA A 66 -13.97 5.56 14.63
CA ALA A 66 -13.78 6.75 13.82
C ALA A 66 -14.68 7.90 14.29
N VAL A 67 -14.09 9.08 14.52
CA VAL A 67 -14.83 10.32 14.78
C VAL A 67 -15.34 10.87 13.44
N GLY A 68 -16.47 10.34 12.97
CA GLY A 68 -17.13 10.76 11.74
C GLY A 68 -17.03 9.74 10.59
N ALA A 69 -17.48 10.15 9.42
CA ALA A 69 -17.42 9.31 8.21
C ALA A 69 -16.02 9.38 7.60
N GLU A 70 -15.29 8.27 7.58
CA GLU A 70 -14.09 8.11 6.75
C GLU A 70 -14.47 7.47 5.41
N TYR A 71 -13.82 7.92 4.33
CA TYR A 71 -14.03 7.39 2.99
C TYR A 71 -12.72 6.79 2.48
N LEU A 72 -12.80 5.57 1.96
CA LEU A 72 -11.71 4.94 1.23
C LEU A 72 -11.66 5.49 -0.18
N ASP A 73 -10.47 5.78 -0.68
CA ASP A 73 -10.28 6.14 -2.08
C ASP A 73 -10.83 5.06 -3.01
N LEU A 74 -10.49 3.79 -2.76
CA LEU A 74 -10.97 2.65 -3.53
C LEU A 74 -11.12 1.39 -2.65
N LEU A 75 -12.26 0.71 -2.80
CA LEU A 75 -12.47 -0.63 -2.29
C LEU A 75 -12.60 -1.60 -3.47
N CYS A 76 -11.73 -2.61 -3.48
CA CYS A 76 -11.76 -3.72 -4.44
C CYS A 76 -12.34 -4.96 -3.76
N MET A 77 -13.34 -5.61 -4.37
CA MET A 77 -14.02 -6.78 -3.82
C MET A 77 -14.00 -7.91 -4.83
N GLY A 78 -13.28 -8.98 -4.50
CA GLY A 78 -13.26 -10.24 -5.24
C GLY A 78 -14.17 -11.27 -4.59
N PRO A 79 -14.19 -12.52 -5.09
CA PRO A 79 -15.04 -13.60 -4.57
C PRO A 79 -14.78 -13.95 -3.11
N SER A 80 -13.52 -13.89 -2.66
CA SER A 80 -13.10 -14.36 -1.33
C SER A 80 -12.31 -13.35 -0.51
N ALA A 81 -11.91 -12.23 -1.11
CA ALA A 81 -11.08 -11.23 -0.46
C ALA A 81 -11.39 -9.82 -0.95
N ARG A 82 -11.01 -8.85 -0.12
CA ARG A 82 -11.16 -7.42 -0.34
C ARG A 82 -9.81 -6.74 -0.18
N THR A 83 -9.63 -5.63 -0.89
CA THR A 83 -8.52 -4.72 -0.66
C THR A 83 -9.05 -3.30 -0.52
N ALA A 84 -8.81 -2.70 0.65
CA ALA A 84 -8.97 -1.27 0.87
C ALA A 84 -7.71 -0.55 0.37
N ILE A 85 -7.87 0.48 -0.46
CA ILE A 85 -6.73 1.16 -1.09
C ILE A 85 -6.81 2.66 -0.81
N GLU A 86 -5.69 3.23 -0.38
CA GLU A 86 -5.47 4.67 -0.23
C GLU A 86 -4.37 5.09 -1.20
N PHE A 87 -4.61 6.14 -1.98
CA PHE A 87 -3.68 6.63 -2.98
C PHE A 87 -3.03 7.93 -2.55
N LYS A 88 -1.77 8.11 -2.94
CA LYS A 88 -1.09 9.39 -2.95
C LYS A 88 -0.44 9.66 -4.28
N TYR A 89 -0.68 10.84 -4.82
CA TYR A 89 0.06 11.36 -5.97
C TYR A 89 0.65 12.72 -5.68
N ARG A 90 1.90 12.73 -5.20
CA ARG A 90 2.65 13.95 -4.88
C ARG A 90 3.66 14.21 -5.99
N THR A 91 3.78 15.45 -6.41
CA THR A 91 4.58 15.79 -7.59
C THR A 91 5.58 16.88 -7.26
N ALA A 92 6.76 16.79 -7.83
CA ALA A 92 7.65 17.89 -8.07
C ALA A 92 7.29 18.51 -9.43
N THR A 93 7.62 19.79 -9.67
CA THR A 93 7.35 20.43 -10.97
C THR A 93 7.95 19.62 -12.11
N TRP A 94 7.12 19.28 -13.10
CA TRP A 94 7.52 18.61 -14.34
C TRP A 94 6.56 18.99 -15.45
N THR A 95 7.08 19.20 -16.66
CA THR A 95 6.31 19.50 -17.86
C THR A 95 6.80 18.62 -18.98
N GLY A 96 5.89 18.07 -19.77
CA GLY A 96 6.24 17.25 -20.91
C GLY A 96 5.03 16.53 -21.47
N THR A 97 5.27 15.74 -22.51
CA THR A 97 4.26 14.94 -23.18
C THR A 97 4.52 13.47 -22.89
N ALA A 98 3.50 12.70 -22.51
CA ALA A 98 3.65 11.29 -22.18
C ALA A 98 2.39 10.48 -22.51
N GLY A 99 2.52 9.14 -22.55
CA GLY A 99 1.40 8.23 -22.79
C GLY A 99 1.12 7.94 -24.27
N SER A 100 0.10 7.11 -24.51
CA SER A 100 -0.39 6.75 -25.84
C SER A 100 -1.93 6.67 -25.82
N PRO A 101 -2.65 7.59 -26.49
CA PRO A 101 -2.13 8.73 -27.24
C PRO A 101 -1.36 9.73 -26.35
N PRO A 102 -0.46 10.54 -26.92
CA PRO A 102 0.32 11.51 -26.16
C PRO A 102 -0.60 12.58 -25.52
N GLU A 103 -0.37 12.87 -24.24
CA GLU A 103 -1.03 13.93 -23.46
C GLU A 103 0.03 14.92 -22.95
N ASP A 104 -0.33 16.21 -22.89
CA ASP A 104 0.52 17.25 -22.31
C ASP A 104 0.27 17.40 -20.81
N TYR A 105 1.34 17.44 -20.03
CA TYR A 105 1.30 17.58 -18.57
C TYR A 105 2.03 18.84 -18.12
N ALA A 106 1.46 19.51 -17.11
CA ALA A 106 2.07 20.61 -16.39
C ALA A 106 1.92 20.41 -14.88
N LEU A 107 2.71 19.48 -14.34
CA LEU A 107 2.66 19.12 -12.94
C LEU A 107 3.21 20.24 -12.07
N ARG A 108 2.49 20.54 -10.98
CA ARG A 108 2.91 21.53 -9.98
C ARG A 108 3.69 20.86 -8.87
N SER A 109 4.60 21.61 -8.26
CA SER A 109 5.26 21.16 -7.03
C SER A 109 4.29 21.15 -5.86
N HIS A 110 3.96 19.96 -5.37
CA HIS A 110 3.30 19.72 -4.10
C HIS A 110 4.33 19.70 -2.98
N SER A 111 4.94 20.87 -2.73
CA SER A 111 5.94 21.12 -1.68
C SER A 111 5.49 20.62 -0.29
N ALA A 112 6.34 20.73 0.73
CA ALA A 112 6.12 20.17 2.07
C ALA A 112 6.14 18.63 2.09
N THR A 113 7.33 18.08 1.82
CA THR A 113 7.58 16.62 1.87
C THR A 113 7.38 16.05 3.27
N ASP A 114 7.50 16.86 4.32
CA ASP A 114 7.19 16.46 5.70
C ASP A 114 5.70 16.12 5.83
N LEU A 115 4.81 16.99 5.36
CA LEU A 115 3.36 16.74 5.36
C LEU A 115 2.96 15.59 4.45
N ALA A 116 3.64 15.42 3.30
CA ALA A 116 3.41 14.26 2.43
C ALA A 116 3.68 12.94 3.15
N ARG A 117 4.75 12.87 3.95
CA ARG A 117 5.10 11.70 4.76
C ARG A 117 4.09 11.47 5.88
N LEU A 118 3.71 12.52 6.60
CA LEU A 118 2.68 12.44 7.64
C LEU A 118 1.37 11.90 7.06
N GLY A 119 0.96 12.38 5.90
CA GLY A 119 -0.22 11.91 5.18
C GLY A 119 -0.12 10.42 4.87
N PHE A 120 0.93 10.00 4.19
CA PHE A 120 1.13 8.60 3.80
C PHE A 120 1.14 7.64 5.01
N VAL A 121 1.83 7.99 6.09
CA VAL A 121 1.84 7.18 7.33
C VAL A 121 0.46 7.19 8.01
N THR A 122 -0.26 8.31 7.94
CA THR A 122 -1.65 8.36 8.43
C THR A 122 -2.52 7.39 7.65
N ASP A 123 -2.35 7.26 6.33
CA ASP A 123 -3.11 6.30 5.53
C ASP A 123 -2.79 4.85 5.90
N ILE A 124 -1.53 4.52 6.22
CA ILE A 124 -1.18 3.19 6.77
C ILE A 124 -1.95 2.94 8.07
N THR A 125 -1.96 3.89 9.03
CA THR A 125 -2.73 3.72 10.27
C THR A 125 -4.25 3.68 10.05
N ARG A 126 -4.76 4.31 8.98
CA ARG A 126 -6.19 4.24 8.61
C ARG A 126 -6.51 2.85 8.08
N LEU A 127 -5.66 2.30 7.20
CA LEU A 127 -5.80 0.97 6.65
C LEU A 127 -5.68 -0.14 7.69
N GLU A 128 -4.80 0.00 8.70
CA GLU A 128 -4.77 -0.91 9.86
C GLU A 128 -6.14 -1.01 10.53
N ARG A 129 -6.84 0.12 10.75
CA ARG A 129 -8.20 0.13 11.33
C ARG A 129 -9.26 -0.47 10.42
N PHE A 130 -9.05 -0.48 9.12
CA PHE A 130 -9.95 -1.14 8.18
C PHE A 130 -9.67 -2.64 8.07
N GLY A 131 -8.56 -3.13 8.64
CA GLY A 131 -8.16 -4.53 8.70
C GLY A 131 -8.92 -5.38 9.73
N ASP A 132 -9.92 -4.83 10.44
CA ASP A 132 -10.78 -5.55 11.40
C ASP A 132 -11.64 -6.65 10.76
N ARG A 133 -11.54 -6.84 9.43
CA ARG A 133 -12.20 -7.90 8.69
C ARG A 133 -11.17 -8.94 8.23
N PRO A 134 -11.37 -10.24 8.52
CA PRO A 134 -10.41 -11.28 8.14
C PRO A 134 -10.28 -11.45 6.63
N ASP A 135 -11.28 -11.02 5.84
CA ASP A 135 -11.29 -11.07 4.39
C ASP A 135 -10.72 -9.81 3.72
N GLN A 136 -10.15 -8.85 4.46
CA GLN A 136 -9.75 -7.55 3.92
C GLN A 136 -8.30 -7.18 4.26
N ASN A 137 -7.46 -7.05 3.23
CA ASN A 137 -6.17 -6.39 3.36
C ASN A 137 -6.27 -4.90 2.99
N GLY A 138 -5.21 -4.16 3.29
CA GLY A 138 -5.03 -2.75 2.93
C GLY A 138 -3.85 -2.54 1.98
N LEU A 139 -3.91 -1.50 1.15
CA LEU A 139 -2.81 -1.03 0.33
C LEU A 139 -2.71 0.50 0.40
N ALA A 140 -1.60 0.99 0.95
CA ALA A 140 -1.20 2.39 0.77
C ALA A 140 -0.27 2.48 -0.45
N LEU A 141 -0.69 3.20 -1.48
CA LEU A 141 0.07 3.37 -2.72
C LEU A 141 0.43 4.84 -2.95
N LEU A 142 1.72 5.14 -2.99
CA LEU A 142 2.24 6.45 -3.35
C LEU A 142 2.99 6.38 -4.68
N ILE A 143 2.64 7.24 -5.64
CA ILE A 143 3.42 7.47 -6.86
C ILE A 143 3.92 8.92 -6.85
N THR A 144 5.19 9.14 -7.17
CA THR A 144 5.78 10.49 -7.13
C THR A 144 7.04 10.62 -8.00
N ASN A 145 7.33 11.84 -8.44
CA ASN A 145 8.64 12.25 -8.96
C ASN A 145 9.43 13.14 -7.97
N GLU A 146 9.01 13.22 -6.71
CA GLU A 146 9.72 13.96 -5.66
C GLU A 146 10.78 13.08 -4.99
N ALA A 147 12.02 13.18 -5.49
CA ALA A 147 13.13 12.37 -5.03
C ALA A 147 13.44 12.50 -3.53
N GLY A 148 13.09 13.64 -2.91
CA GLY A 148 13.23 13.81 -1.46
C GLY A 148 12.40 12.82 -0.64
N LEU A 149 11.43 12.12 -1.23
CA LEU A 149 10.64 11.10 -0.52
C LEU A 149 11.35 9.74 -0.47
N TRP A 150 12.06 9.32 -1.52
CA TRP A 150 12.75 8.02 -1.56
C TRP A 150 14.25 8.08 -1.28
N MET A 151 14.89 9.25 -1.38
CA MET A 151 16.30 9.40 -1.02
C MET A 151 16.49 9.51 0.50
N PRO A 152 17.59 8.94 1.05
CA PRO A 152 17.96 9.15 2.45
C PRO A 152 18.06 10.65 2.78
N PRO A 153 17.67 11.06 4.01
CA PRO A 153 17.68 12.46 4.37
C PRO A 153 19.11 12.99 4.47
N LYS A 154 19.32 14.24 4.04
CA LYS A 154 20.59 14.95 4.24
C LYS A 154 20.77 15.43 5.69
N GLN A 155 19.69 15.58 6.43
CA GLN A 155 19.65 16.05 7.82
C GLN A 155 18.70 15.17 8.63
N ASP A 156 19.15 14.74 9.80
CA ASP A 156 18.42 13.78 10.65
C ASP A 156 17.67 14.45 11.81
N ASN A 157 17.79 15.77 11.97
CA ASN A 157 17.14 16.55 13.02
C ASN A 157 15.97 17.39 12.46
N THR A 158 14.93 16.72 11.98
CA THR A 158 13.71 17.35 11.46
C THR A 158 12.47 16.84 12.17
N ARG A 159 11.38 17.61 12.13
CA ARG A 159 10.11 17.24 12.79
C ARG A 159 9.50 15.92 12.29
N ASP A 160 9.79 15.53 11.05
CA ASP A 160 9.26 14.34 10.39
C ASP A 160 10.25 13.16 10.38
N ARG A 161 11.31 13.21 11.20
CA ARG A 161 12.37 12.19 11.25
C ARG A 161 11.82 10.76 11.35
N GLU A 162 10.87 10.53 12.23
CA GLU A 162 10.29 9.19 12.45
C GLU A 162 9.31 8.79 11.33
N PHE A 163 8.83 9.75 10.56
CA PHE A 163 7.92 9.58 9.43
C PHE A 163 8.67 9.43 8.10
N ARG A 164 10.00 9.34 8.10
CA ARG A 164 10.79 9.19 6.86
C ARG A 164 10.38 7.93 6.11
N ILE A 165 10.13 8.08 4.82
CA ILE A 165 9.69 7.00 3.92
C ILE A 165 10.73 6.66 2.85
N HIS A 166 12.01 6.96 3.09
CA HIS A 166 13.05 6.72 2.09
C HIS A 166 13.31 5.23 1.86
N GLU A 167 14.04 4.91 0.81
CA GLU A 167 14.46 3.56 0.45
C GLU A 167 15.08 2.81 1.65
N ALA A 168 14.76 1.52 1.77
CA ALA A 168 15.24 0.60 2.79
C ALA A 168 14.92 1.01 4.25
N ARG A 169 14.02 1.98 4.47
CA ARG A 169 13.53 2.30 5.81
C ARG A 169 12.49 1.26 6.26
N SER A 170 12.34 1.11 7.57
CA SER A 170 11.22 0.38 8.16
C SER A 170 10.42 1.29 9.08
N LEU A 171 9.09 1.27 8.94
CA LEU A 171 8.13 1.96 9.80
C LEU A 171 7.49 0.95 10.75
N LYS A 172 7.48 1.23 12.05
CA LYS A 172 6.88 0.38 13.08
C LYS A 172 6.70 1.13 14.38
N GLY A 173 5.77 0.69 15.22
CA GLY A 173 5.58 1.20 16.58
C GLY A 173 5.15 2.65 16.62
N GLN A 174 5.50 3.35 17.70
CA GLN A 174 5.17 4.76 17.89
C GLN A 174 6.10 5.65 17.06
N LEU A 175 5.50 6.52 16.25
CA LEU A 175 6.17 7.54 15.44
C LEU A 175 5.77 8.93 15.95
N LEU A 176 6.74 9.66 16.50
CA LEU A 176 6.58 10.96 17.11
C LEU A 176 6.84 12.09 16.10
N TRP A 177 5.89 13.02 16.01
CA TRP A 177 6.07 14.23 15.22
C TRP A 177 6.71 15.32 16.07
N GLY A 178 7.80 15.92 15.59
CA GLY A 178 8.53 16.97 16.29
C GLY A 178 9.05 16.52 17.66
N GLY A 179 9.45 15.25 17.81
CA GLY A 179 9.88 14.69 19.08
C GLY A 179 8.78 14.58 20.13
N GLY A 180 7.51 14.53 19.70
CA GLY A 180 6.35 14.41 20.59
C GLY A 180 5.69 15.75 20.94
N GLY A 181 6.26 16.88 20.49
CA GLY A 181 5.68 18.21 20.72
C GLY A 181 4.33 18.46 20.02
N TYR A 182 3.88 17.55 19.15
CA TYR A 182 2.62 17.64 18.41
C TYR A 182 1.86 16.31 18.48
N GLU A 183 1.25 16.04 19.64
CA GLU A 183 0.58 14.77 19.94
C GLU A 183 -0.46 14.35 18.88
N ARG A 184 -1.23 15.29 18.31
CA ARG A 184 -2.20 15.02 17.25
C ARG A 184 -1.59 14.36 15.99
N ASN A 185 -0.30 14.58 15.75
CA ASN A 185 0.42 14.03 14.61
C ASN A 185 1.20 12.76 14.95
N THR A 186 1.23 12.35 16.22
CA THR A 186 1.79 11.06 16.61
C THR A 186 0.98 9.94 15.97
N ARG A 187 1.67 8.91 15.49
CA ARG A 187 1.06 7.70 14.93
C ARG A 187 1.57 6.48 15.66
N ILE A 188 0.71 5.48 15.83
CA ILE A 188 1.08 4.17 16.35
C ILE A 188 0.77 3.19 15.24
N LEU A 189 1.80 2.49 14.77
CA LEU A 189 1.69 1.40 13.81
C LEU A 189 1.68 0.08 14.58
N HIS A 190 0.67 -0.74 14.33
CA HIS A 190 0.57 -2.10 14.88
C HIS A 190 1.41 -3.07 14.05
N GLY A 191 1.54 -2.81 12.75
CA GLY A 191 2.41 -3.55 11.85
C GLY A 191 3.87 -3.05 11.83
N SER A 192 4.70 -3.79 11.10
CA SER A 192 6.07 -3.41 10.77
C SER A 192 6.26 -3.47 9.25
N TYR A 193 6.52 -2.33 8.63
CA TYR A 193 6.48 -2.16 7.19
C TYR A 193 7.87 -1.85 6.65
N ALA A 194 8.45 -2.76 5.88
CA ALA A 194 9.66 -2.51 5.10
C ALA A 194 9.31 -1.68 3.86
N LEU A 195 10.03 -0.58 3.64
CA LEU A 195 9.78 0.34 2.54
C LEU A 195 10.74 0.07 1.40
N ASN A 196 10.19 -0.42 0.30
CA ASN A 196 10.93 -0.79 -0.91
C ASN A 196 10.35 0.02 -2.08
N TRP A 197 11.05 1.07 -2.52
CA TRP A 197 10.60 1.84 -3.68
C TRP A 197 10.89 1.10 -4.97
N GLN A 198 9.97 1.24 -5.91
CA GLN A 198 10.04 0.62 -7.21
C GLN A 198 10.00 1.68 -8.31
N PRO A 199 10.72 1.48 -9.43
CA PRO A 199 10.60 2.35 -10.58
C PRO A 199 9.17 2.28 -11.13
N TYR A 200 8.57 3.44 -11.40
CA TYR A 200 7.26 3.53 -12.05
C TYR A 200 7.40 3.86 -13.53
N SER A 201 7.93 5.03 -13.86
CA SER A 201 8.13 5.48 -15.23
C SER A 201 9.32 6.43 -15.33
N MET A 202 9.89 6.56 -16.53
CA MET A 202 10.94 7.53 -16.82
C MET A 202 10.49 8.39 -17.99
N GLN A 203 10.43 9.70 -17.76
CA GLN A 203 10.09 10.70 -18.75
C GLN A 203 11.30 11.58 -19.05
N ASP A 204 11.27 12.26 -20.19
CA ASP A 204 12.32 13.20 -20.55
C ASP A 204 12.35 14.41 -19.61
N GLY A 205 13.56 14.94 -19.44
CA GLY A 205 13.80 16.17 -18.68
C GLY A 205 14.02 16.01 -17.17
N PRO A 206 14.30 17.11 -16.46
CA PRO A 206 14.55 17.10 -15.03
C PRO A 206 13.32 16.62 -14.26
N ARG A 207 13.51 15.77 -13.24
CA ARG A 207 12.41 15.21 -12.42
C ARG A 207 11.41 14.37 -13.24
N GLY A 208 11.86 13.80 -14.35
CA GLY A 208 11.10 12.84 -15.15
C GLY A 208 11.10 11.42 -14.59
N GLU A 209 11.89 11.13 -13.55
CA GLU A 209 11.85 9.84 -12.86
C GLU A 209 10.68 9.78 -11.89
N PHE A 210 9.73 8.88 -12.15
CA PHE A 210 8.65 8.54 -11.23
C PHE A 210 8.93 7.19 -10.58
N ARG A 211 8.71 7.12 -9.28
CA ARG A 211 8.76 5.90 -8.48
C ARG A 211 7.46 5.69 -7.73
N TYR A 212 7.24 4.46 -7.29
CA TYR A 212 6.14 4.14 -6.39
C TYR A 212 6.62 3.42 -5.14
N LEU A 213 5.88 3.63 -4.05
CA LEU A 213 5.98 2.88 -2.81
C LEU A 213 4.62 2.24 -2.55
N ALA A 214 4.63 0.93 -2.33
CA ALA A 214 3.43 0.16 -2.00
C ALA A 214 3.64 -0.50 -0.64
N VAL A 215 2.72 -0.26 0.29
CA VAL A 215 2.71 -0.88 1.61
C VAL A 215 1.40 -1.66 1.74
N PHE A 216 1.52 -2.98 1.86
CA PHE A 216 0.40 -3.86 2.19
C PHE A 216 0.22 -3.94 3.71
N ILE A 217 -1.04 -3.91 4.12
CA ILE A 217 -1.48 -4.12 5.49
C ILE A 217 -2.26 -5.42 5.49
N ASP A 218 -1.77 -6.43 6.18
CA ASP A 218 -2.48 -7.70 6.32
C ASP A 218 -3.68 -7.54 7.25
N PRO A 219 -4.76 -8.34 7.07
CA PRO A 219 -5.87 -8.37 8.03
C PRO A 219 -5.33 -8.72 9.41
N GLU A 220 -5.87 -8.11 10.47
CA GLU A 220 -5.51 -8.54 11.81
C GLU A 220 -5.94 -10.01 11.99
N PRO A 221 -5.07 -10.89 12.52
CA PRO A 221 -5.49 -12.22 12.89
C PRO A 221 -6.59 -12.09 13.94
N THR A 222 -7.78 -12.61 13.65
CA THR A 222 -8.90 -12.59 14.60
C THR A 222 -8.43 -13.14 15.95
N PRO A 223 -8.48 -12.37 17.04
CA PRO A 223 -8.12 -12.88 18.35
C PRO A 223 -9.06 -14.03 18.72
N GLY A 224 -8.56 -15.27 18.75
CA GLY A 224 -9.25 -16.38 19.44
C GLY A 224 -9.62 -17.63 18.66
N LEU A 225 -9.10 -17.90 17.46
CA LEU A 225 -9.14 -19.26 16.91
C LEU A 225 -7.74 -19.90 16.98
N PRO A 226 -7.51 -20.86 17.91
CA PRO A 226 -6.26 -21.59 17.93
C PRO A 226 -6.11 -22.30 16.58
N THR A 227 -4.97 -22.07 15.92
CA THR A 227 -4.52 -22.89 14.79
C THR A 227 -4.48 -24.33 15.27
N GLN A 228 -5.43 -25.15 14.82
CA GLN A 228 -5.36 -26.58 15.08
C GLN A 228 -4.09 -27.11 14.41
N PRO A 229 -3.19 -27.78 15.16
CA PRO A 229 -2.07 -28.44 14.54
C PRO A 229 -2.60 -29.51 13.58
N SER A 230 -2.10 -29.49 12.36
CA SER A 230 -2.29 -30.53 11.36
C SER A 230 -1.92 -31.88 11.96
N VAL A 231 -2.93 -32.71 12.21
CA VAL A 231 -2.71 -34.13 12.53
C VAL A 231 -2.24 -34.79 11.24
N HIS A 232 -0.93 -34.88 11.06
CA HIS A 232 -0.36 -35.83 10.11
C HIS A 232 -0.60 -37.23 10.68
N GLY A 233 -1.57 -37.92 10.06
CA GLY A 233 -1.79 -39.34 10.26
C GLY A 233 -0.52 -40.13 9.97
N SER A 234 -0.11 -40.92 10.95
CA SER A 234 0.64 -42.14 10.70
C SER A 234 -0.33 -43.28 11.00
N ASP A 235 -0.85 -43.87 9.93
CA ASP A 235 -1.41 -45.20 9.95
C ASP A 235 -0.30 -46.17 10.37
N GLU A 236 -0.54 -46.96 11.43
CA GLU A 236 0.11 -48.25 11.56
C GLU A 236 -0.93 -49.31 11.94
N HIS A 237 -1.23 -50.14 10.95
CA HIS A 237 -1.97 -51.39 11.07
C HIS A 237 -1.21 -52.36 11.97
N SER A 238 -1.83 -52.83 13.05
CA SER A 238 -1.61 -54.19 13.53
C SER A 238 -2.85 -54.77 14.20
N ARG A 239 -3.61 -55.53 13.40
CA ARG A 239 -4.47 -56.61 13.89
C ARG A 239 -3.65 -57.89 13.94
N LYS A 240 -3.60 -58.51 15.12
CA LYS A 240 -3.39 -59.94 15.46
C LYS A 240 -3.17 -59.96 16.97
N GLY A 241 -3.88 -60.68 17.83
CA GLY A 241 -4.96 -61.64 17.72
C GLY A 241 -5.14 -62.20 19.14
N GLU A 242 -6.38 -62.50 19.52
CA GLU A 242 -6.76 -63.39 20.62
C GLU A 242 -7.89 -64.28 20.05
N PRO A 243 -8.17 -65.50 20.55
CA PRO A 243 -8.03 -65.88 21.96
C PRO A 243 -7.53 -67.32 22.24
N GLN A 244 -6.97 -67.54 23.45
CA GLN A 244 -7.37 -68.57 24.43
C GLN A 244 -6.51 -68.47 25.68
#